data_AF-A0AA38SXH9-F1
#
_entry.id   AF-A0AA38SXH9-F1
#
_cell.length_a   1.000
_cell.length_b   1.000
_cell.length_c   1.000
_cell.angle_alpha   90.00
_cell.angle_beta   90.00
_cell.angle_gamma   90.00
#
_symmetry.space_group_name_H-M   'P 1'
#
loop_
_entity.id
_entity.type
_entity.pdbx_description
1 polymer ?
#
loop_
_entity_poly.entity_id
_entity_poly.type
_entity_poly.pdbx_seq_one_letter_code
_entity_poly.pdbx_strand_id
1 'polypeptide(L)'
;MIWRRYGGEPSFLVVETANTHLIHHLFPKLPHYHAIEAREAIKPILGDYYFDDHTPILKAAWRDTKECIYVEPDDEIKGVYWYFK
;
A
#
# COMPACT_ATOMS: atom_id res chain seq x y z
N MET A 1 2.26 -8.54 0.29
CA MET A 1 1.60 -7.23 0.07
C MET A 1 2.70 -6.24 -0.30
N ILE A 2 2.42 -5.34 -1.25
CA ILE A 2 3.41 -4.64 -2.08
C ILE A 2 4.08 -3.48 -1.27
N TRP A 3 5.32 -3.62 -0.74
CA TRP A 3 6.20 -2.57 -0.17
C TRP A 3 7.54 -2.24 -0.88
N ARG A 4 7.65 -1.05 -1.52
CA ARG A 4 8.93 -0.40 -1.92
C ARG A 4 8.81 1.13 -1.87
N ARG A 5 9.92 1.81 -1.54
CA ARG A 5 10.03 3.23 -1.14
C ARG A 5 10.26 4.17 -2.33
N TYR A 6 9.25 4.95 -2.78
CA TYR A 6 9.48 6.06 -3.73
C TYR A 6 8.49 7.23 -3.58
N GLY A 7 9.02 8.45 -3.58
CA GLY A 7 8.26 9.70 -3.54
C GLY A 7 7.89 10.22 -4.93
N GLY A 8 6.74 10.90 -5.00
CA GLY A 8 6.18 11.56 -6.19
C GLY A 8 4.90 12.31 -5.82
N GLU A 9 4.41 13.19 -6.69
CA GLU A 9 3.19 13.99 -6.48
C GLU A 9 1.92 13.11 -6.53
N PRO A 10 0.91 13.35 -5.67
CA PRO A 10 -0.21 12.45 -5.48
C PRO A 10 -1.16 12.39 -6.68
N SER A 11 -1.42 11.18 -7.19
CA SER A 11 -2.59 10.92 -8.04
C SER A 11 -3.83 10.63 -7.18
N PHE A 12 -4.48 11.72 -6.74
CA PHE A 12 -5.57 11.74 -5.75
C PHE A 12 -6.68 10.69 -6.00
N LEU A 13 -7.14 10.51 -7.24
CA LEU A 13 -8.36 9.74 -7.54
C LEU A 13 -8.23 8.21 -7.37
N VAL A 14 -7.07 7.62 -7.64
CA VAL A 14 -6.93 6.16 -7.71
C VAL A 14 -6.30 5.59 -6.44
N VAL A 15 -5.31 6.29 -5.89
CA VAL A 15 -4.65 5.89 -4.64
C VAL A 15 -5.61 5.99 -3.46
N GLU A 16 -6.43 7.03 -3.42
CA GLU A 16 -7.39 7.22 -2.32
C GLU A 16 -8.53 6.18 -2.33
N THR A 17 -9.02 5.83 -3.53
CA THR A 17 -10.04 4.78 -3.68
C THR A 17 -9.48 3.42 -3.27
N ALA A 18 -8.23 3.08 -3.63
CA ALA A 18 -7.60 1.83 -3.22
C ALA A 18 -7.34 1.78 -1.69
N ASN A 19 -6.86 2.88 -1.11
CA ASN A 19 -6.60 2.98 0.33
C ASN A 19 -7.90 2.86 1.14
N THR A 20 -8.97 3.55 0.74
CA THR A 20 -10.27 3.44 1.42
C THR A 20 -10.92 2.06 1.22
N HIS A 21 -10.69 1.40 0.08
CA HIS A 21 -11.12 0.01 -0.15
C HIS A 21 -10.40 -0.98 0.77
N LEU A 22 -9.10 -0.81 1.00
CA LEU A 22 -8.34 -1.61 1.97
C LEU A 22 -8.90 -1.44 3.38
N ILE A 23 -9.12 -0.19 3.80
CA ILE A 23 -9.71 0.12 5.11
C ILE A 23 -11.09 -0.51 5.26
N HIS A 24 -11.88 -0.56 4.19
CA HIS A 24 -13.16 -1.25 4.19
C HIS A 24 -12.99 -2.77 4.38
N HIS A 25 -11.98 -3.43 3.79
CA HIS A 25 -11.73 -4.85 4.07
C HIS A 25 -11.22 -5.10 5.49
N LEU A 26 -10.46 -4.17 6.06
CA LEU A 26 -10.00 -4.24 7.45
C LEU A 26 -11.14 -4.01 8.44
N PHE A 27 -12.05 -3.10 8.13
CA PHE A 27 -13.23 -2.78 8.90
C PHE A 27 -14.48 -2.76 8.01
N PRO A 28 -15.09 -3.93 7.72
CA PRO A 28 -16.24 -4.03 6.81
C PRO A 28 -17.47 -3.23 7.27
N LYS A 29 -17.56 -2.96 8.57
CA LYS A 29 -18.62 -2.16 9.19
C LYS A 29 -18.35 -0.66 9.14
N LEU A 30 -17.16 -0.23 8.73
CA LEU A 30 -16.79 1.18 8.63
C LEU A 30 -17.42 1.78 7.35
N PRO A 31 -18.20 2.85 7.46
CA PRO A 31 -18.76 3.53 6.30
C PRO A 31 -17.69 4.26 5.48
N HIS A 32 -17.90 4.39 4.16
CA HIS A 32 -16.94 5.03 3.26
C HIS A 32 -16.61 6.49 3.60
N TYR A 33 -17.54 7.23 4.22
CA TYR A 33 -17.31 8.61 4.65
C TYR A 33 -16.32 8.76 5.81
N HIS A 34 -16.14 7.72 6.63
CA HIS A 34 -15.11 7.67 7.69
C HIS A 34 -13.84 6.92 7.24
N ALA A 35 -13.78 6.42 6.00
CA ALA A 35 -12.65 5.62 5.54
C ALA A 35 -11.36 6.44 5.44
N ILE A 36 -11.45 7.74 5.14
CA ILE A 36 -10.30 8.65 5.14
C ILE A 36 -9.78 8.89 6.56
N GLU A 37 -10.68 9.15 7.52
CA GLU A 37 -10.32 9.34 8.93
C GLU A 37 -9.67 8.08 9.53
N ALA A 38 -10.23 6.91 9.23
CA ALA A 38 -9.67 5.63 9.63
C ALA A 38 -8.31 5.36 8.98
N ARG A 39 -8.11 5.74 7.71
CA ARG A 39 -6.79 5.67 7.06
C ARG A 39 -5.76 6.50 7.83
N GLU A 40 -6.08 7.76 8.11
CA GLU A 40 -5.17 8.67 8.83
C GLU A 40 -4.89 8.17 10.25
N ALA A 41 -5.87 7.57 10.93
CA ALA A 41 -5.68 6.99 12.25
C ALA A 41 -4.79 5.73 12.25
N ILE A 42 -4.79 4.94 11.16
CA ILE A 42 -3.99 3.71 11.05
C ILE A 42 -2.55 3.97 10.58
N LYS A 43 -2.32 5.04 9.82
CA LYS A 43 -0.97 5.45 9.40
C LYS A 43 0.09 5.37 10.51
N PRO A 44 -0.10 5.98 11.71
CA PRO A 44 0.89 5.91 12.78
C PRO A 44 1.01 4.51 13.42
N ILE A 45 -0.02 3.66 13.30
CA ILE A 45 -0.01 2.27 13.81
C ILE A 45 0.85 1.38 12.90
N LEU A 46 0.69 1.54 11.58
CA LEU A 46 1.47 0.80 10.60
C LEU A 46 2.94 1.28 10.57
N GLY A 47 3.21 2.55 10.86
CA GLY A 47 4.57 3.08 11.00
C GLY A 47 5.40 2.83 9.75
N ASP A 48 6.53 2.13 9.90
CA ASP A 48 7.43 1.76 8.80
C ASP A 48 6.80 0.79 7.79
N TYR A 49 5.68 0.16 8.14
CA TYR A 49 4.88 -0.65 7.23
C TYR A 49 3.80 0.16 6.50
N TYR A 50 3.64 1.46 6.74
CA TYR A 50 2.75 2.28 5.93
C TYR A 50 3.55 2.85 4.76
N PHE A 51 3.20 2.46 3.53
CA PHE A 51 3.79 3.06 2.34
C PHE A 51 2.72 3.61 1.42
N ASP A 52 3.07 4.73 0.80
CA ASP A 52 2.26 5.44 -0.17
C ASP A 52 3.09 5.51 -1.47
N ASP A 53 2.61 4.88 -2.54
CA ASP A 53 3.24 4.93 -3.87
C ASP A 53 2.40 5.84 -4.77
N HIS A 54 3.02 6.95 -5.18
CA HIS A 54 2.40 7.95 -6.03
C HIS A 54 2.67 7.74 -7.52
N THR A 55 3.27 6.61 -7.91
CA THR A 55 3.51 6.28 -9.32
C THR A 55 2.19 6.16 -10.09
N PRO A 56 2.04 6.79 -11.27
CA PRO A 56 0.84 6.62 -12.09
C PRO A 56 0.52 5.14 -12.35
N ILE A 57 -0.74 4.73 -12.25
CA ILE A 57 -1.14 3.31 -12.23
C ILE A 57 -0.58 2.48 -13.40
N LEU A 58 -0.56 3.03 -14.62
CA LEU A 58 -0.03 2.33 -15.79
C LEU A 58 1.47 2.10 -15.67
N LYS A 59 2.20 3.08 -15.11
CA LYS A 59 3.63 2.98 -14.86
C LYS A 59 3.93 2.05 -13.68
N ALA A 60 3.11 2.10 -12.63
CA ALA A 60 3.20 1.18 -11.50
C ALA A 60 2.94 -0.26 -11.95
N ALA A 61 1.85 -0.52 -12.68
CA ALA A 61 1.50 -1.84 -13.19
C ALA A 61 2.58 -2.40 -14.15
N TRP A 62 3.10 -1.56 -15.05
CA TRP A 62 4.19 -1.97 -15.95
C TRP A 62 5.48 -2.30 -15.19
N ARG A 63 5.85 -1.47 -14.21
CA ARG A 63 7.01 -1.70 -13.33
C ARG A 63 6.82 -2.99 -12.53
N ASP A 64 5.67 -3.18 -11.89
CA ASP A 64 5.42 -4.31 -11.00
C ASP A 64 5.45 -5.62 -11.80
N THR A 65 4.93 -5.62 -13.02
CA THR A 65 5.03 -6.77 -13.95
C THR A 65 6.48 -7.10 -14.32
N LYS A 66 7.38 -6.11 -14.32
CA LYS A 66 8.78 -6.26 -14.73
C LYS A 66 9.74 -6.53 -13.58
N GLU A 67 9.46 -5.99 -12.39
CA GLU A 67 10.40 -6.00 -11.25
C GLU A 67 9.94 -6.91 -10.10
N CYS A 68 8.65 -7.26 -9.98
CA CYS A 68 8.17 -8.19 -8.93
C CYS A 68 8.30 -9.65 -9.41
N ILE A 69 9.53 -10.16 -9.52
CA ILE A 69 9.80 -11.47 -10.12
C ILE A 69 9.74 -12.61 -9.09
N TYR A 70 10.18 -12.37 -7.86
CA TYR A 70 10.18 -13.37 -6.79
C TYR A 70 9.99 -12.72 -5.42
N VAL A 71 9.68 -13.55 -4.43
CA VAL A 71 9.34 -13.15 -3.07
C VAL A 71 10.25 -13.89 -2.10
N GLU A 72 10.94 -13.15 -1.23
CA GLU A 72 11.80 -13.69 -0.18
C GLU A 72 11.26 -13.36 1.20
N PRO A 73 11.36 -14.28 2.17
CA PRO A 73 11.02 -14.00 3.55
C PRO A 73 11.99 -12.98 4.16
N ASP A 74 11.48 -12.16 5.08
CA ASP A 74 12.33 -11.31 5.92
C ASP A 74 13.12 -12.17 6.93
N ASP A 75 14.41 -11.88 7.08
CA ASP A 75 15.31 -12.62 7.97
C ASP A 75 15.04 -12.34 9.46
N GLU A 76 14.49 -11.17 9.80
CA GLU A 76 14.21 -10.72 11.16
C GLU A 76 12.77 -11.01 11.59
N ILE A 77 11.81 -10.96 10.65
CA ILE A 77 10.38 -10.97 10.95
C ILE A 77 9.65 -12.12 10.25
N LYS A 78 9.35 -13.15 11.04
CA LYS A 78 8.66 -14.35 10.57
C LYS A 78 7.28 -14.02 10.00
N GLY A 79 7.08 -14.30 8.71
CA GLY A 79 5.81 -14.09 8.00
C GLY A 79 5.73 -12.80 7.19
N VAL A 80 6.75 -11.94 7.26
CA VAL A 80 6.93 -10.83 6.33
C VAL A 80 7.68 -11.33 5.10
N TYR A 81 7.22 -10.90 3.93
CA TYR A 81 7.78 -11.28 2.65
C TYR A 81 8.01 -10.04 1.81
N TRP A 82 9.21 -9.90 1.27
CA TRP A 82 9.63 -8.81 0.41
C TRP A 82 9.77 -9.30 -1.03
N TYR A 83 9.55 -8.41 -1.97
CA TYR A 83 9.88 -8.64 -3.37
C TYR A 83 11.15 -7.86 -3.67
N PHE A 84 12.15 -8.61 -4.13
CA PHE A 84 13.44 -8.06 -4.50
C PHE A 84 13.52 -7.95 -6.02
N LYS A 85 14.35 -7.01 -6.46
CA LYS A 85 14.84 -6.95 -7.84
C LYS A 85 16.17 -7.69 -7.89
#